data_AF-A0A971PGK1-F1
#
_entry.id   AF-A0A971PGK1-F1
#
_cell.length_a   1.000
_cell.length_b   1.000
_cell.length_c   1.000
_cell.angle_alpha   90.00
_cell.angle_beta   90.00
_cell.angle_gamma   90.00
#
_symmetry.space_group_name_H-M   'P 1'
#
loop_
_entity.id
_entity.type
_entity.pdbx_description
1 polymer ?
#
loop_
_entity_poly.entity_id
_entity_poly.type
_entity_poly.pdbx_seq_one_letter_code
_entity_poly.pdbx_strand_id
1 'polypeptide(L)'
;MSVEIVVWLTTFVLIVLAELGDKTQLAILLVTSSHPNQRWMIFLASSLALALCVLVEVTIGATLAHYIGVGMINRISGGVFLIIGLIGIFK
;
A
#
# COMPACT_ATOMS: atom_id res chain seq x y z
N MET A 1 -3.86 -22.73 15.34
CA MET A 1 -3.00 -21.69 14.74
C MET A 1 -2.72 -20.65 15.80
N SER A 2 -1.48 -20.23 15.98
CA SER A 2 -1.14 -19.07 16.81
C SER A 2 -1.80 -17.82 16.22
N VAL A 3 -2.35 -16.95 17.07
CA VAL A 3 -3.03 -15.71 16.66
C VAL A 3 -2.13 -14.85 15.76
N GLU A 4 -0.81 -14.85 16.04
CA GLU A 4 0.18 -14.13 15.24
C GLU A 4 0.23 -14.58 13.77
N ILE A 5 0.15 -15.88 13.50
CA ILE A 5 0.20 -16.41 12.14
C ILE A 5 -1.06 -16.00 11.36
N VAL A 6 -2.21 -15.92 12.05
CA VAL A 6 -3.48 -15.48 11.45
C VAL A 6 -3.38 -14.01 11.07
N VAL A 7 -2.88 -13.16 11.98
CA VAL A 7 -2.73 -11.72 11.73
C VAL A 7 -1.75 -11.46 10.58
N TRP A 8 -0.63 -12.18 10.54
CA TRP A 8 0.35 -12.05 9.46
C TRP A 8 -0.26 -12.43 8.10
N LEU A 9 -0.91 -13.59 8.01
CA LEU A 9 -1.49 -14.08 6.75
C LEU A 9 -2.64 -13.19 6.27
N THR A 10 -3.52 -12.76 7.17
CA THR A 10 -4.65 -11.90 6.83
C THR A 10 -4.19 -10.53 6.36
N THR A 11 -3.24 -9.91 7.06
CA THR A 11 -2.67 -8.61 6.66
C THR A 11 -1.96 -8.72 5.32
N PHE A 12 -1.16 -9.78 5.11
CA PHE A 12 -0.49 -10.02 3.84
C PHE A 12 -1.48 -10.13 2.67
N VAL A 13 -2.51 -10.98 2.82
CA VAL A 13 -3.52 -11.18 1.77
C VAL A 13 -4.31 -9.90 1.50
N LEU A 14 -4.71 -9.17 2.55
CA LEU A 14 -5.44 -7.90 2.43
C LEU A 14 -4.62 -6.86 1.67
N ILE A 15 -3.34 -6.68 2.02
CA ILE A 15 -2.47 -5.70 1.34
C ILE A 15 -2.26 -6.10 -0.11
N VAL A 16 -1.96 -7.37 -0.39
CA VAL A 16 -1.76 -7.84 -1.77
C VAL A 16 -3.01 -7.59 -2.62
N LEU A 17 -4.20 -7.88 -2.08
CA LEU A 17 -5.48 -7.63 -2.77
C LEU A 17 -5.75 -6.14 -2.96
N ALA A 18 -5.46 -5.31 -1.96
CA ALA A 18 -5.67 -3.87 -2.02
C ALA A 18 -4.74 -3.18 -3.04
N GLU A 19 -3.51 -3.67 -3.14
CA GLU A 19 -2.49 -3.13 -4.06
C GLU A 19 -2.56 -3.76 -5.46
N LEU A 20 -3.33 -4.83 -5.66
CA LEU A 20 -3.38 -5.55 -6.93
C LEU A 20 -3.97 -4.65 -8.03
N GLY A 21 -3.18 -4.40 -9.07
CA GLY A 21 -3.61 -3.59 -10.20
C GLY A 21 -3.49 -2.07 -9.97
N ASP A 22 -2.76 -1.65 -8.93
CA ASP A 22 -2.39 -0.25 -8.81
C ASP A 22 -1.53 0.21 -10.02
N LYS A 23 -1.58 1.52 -10.29
CA LYS A 23 -0.84 2.19 -11.36
C LYS A 23 0.66 1.91 -11.28
N THR A 24 1.21 1.74 -10.08
CA THR A 24 2.63 1.40 -9.89
C THR A 24 2.95 0.00 -10.45
N GLN A 25 2.09 -1.00 -10.20
CA GLN A 25 2.25 -2.36 -10.72
C GLN A 25 2.15 -2.40 -12.25
N LEU A 26 1.19 -1.66 -12.83
CA LEU A 26 1.07 -1.52 -14.29
C LEU A 26 2.31 -0.85 -14.90
N ALA A 27 2.86 0.19 -14.26
CA ALA A 27 4.09 0.83 -14.71
C ALA A 27 5.29 -0.14 -14.69
N ILE A 28 5.44 -0.95 -13.64
CA ILE A 28 6.49 -1.97 -13.54
C ILE A 28 6.34 -3.01 -14.64
N LEU A 29 5.12 -3.45 -14.94
CA LEU A 29 4.83 -4.37 -16.04
C LEU A 29 5.25 -3.78 -17.38
N LEU A 30 4.89 -2.53 -17.67
CA LEU A 30 5.26 -1.84 -18.92
C LEU A 30 6.78 -1.67 -19.07
N VAL A 31 7.47 -1.30 -17.98
CA VAL A 31 8.94 -1.17 -17.95
C VAL A 31 9.61 -2.53 -18.19
N THR A 32 9.05 -3.59 -17.60
CA THR A 32 9.53 -4.97 -17.78
C THR A 32 9.30 -5.47 -19.21
N SER A 33 8.15 -5.17 -19.81
CA SER A 33 7.84 -5.50 -21.21
C SER A 33 8.78 -4.81 -22.19
N SER A 34 9.20 -3.57 -21.90
CA SER A 34 10.17 -2.83 -22.72
C SER A 34 11.61 -3.32 -22.57
N HIS A 35 11.95 -3.96 -21.43
CA HIS A 35 13.31 -4.41 -21.11
C HIS A 35 13.35 -5.89 -20.65
N PRO A 36 13.04 -6.85 -21.54
CA PRO A 36 12.86 -8.26 -21.16
C PRO A 36 14.12 -8.90 -20.55
N ASN A 37 15.31 -8.47 -20.99
CA ASN A 37 16.59 -8.97 -20.48
C ASN A 37 16.87 -8.54 -19.03
N GLN A 38 16.17 -7.51 -18.53
CA GLN A 38 16.36 -6.94 -17.20
C GLN A 38 15.25 -7.30 -16.21
N ARG A 39 14.33 -8.21 -16.58
CA ARG A 39 13.15 -8.59 -15.78
C ARG A 39 13.45 -8.89 -14.30
N TRP A 40 14.53 -9.61 -14.01
CA TRP A 40 14.91 -9.97 -12.63
C TRP A 40 15.42 -8.77 -11.83
N MET A 41 16.17 -7.87 -12.49
CA MET A 41 16.63 -6.63 -11.87
C MET A 41 15.45 -5.71 -11.56
N ILE A 42 14.52 -5.57 -12.50
CA ILE A 42 13.31 -4.75 -12.33
C ILE A 42 12.43 -5.32 -11.22
N PHE A 43 12.26 -6.64 -11.17
CA PHE A 43 11.54 -7.33 -10.10
C PHE A 43 12.16 -7.06 -8.72
N LEU A 44 13.48 -7.21 -8.57
CA LEU A 44 14.16 -6.96 -7.30
C LEU A 44 14.08 -5.48 -6.90
N ALA A 45 14.32 -4.57 -7.84
CA ALA A 45 14.27 -3.14 -7.58
C ALA A 45 12.85 -2.69 -7.15
N SER A 46 11.81 -3.14 -7.86
CA SER A 46 10.42 -2.82 -7.52
C SER A 46 9.97 -3.45 -6.21
N SER A 47 10.35 -4.71 -5.95
CA SER A 47 10.04 -5.39 -4.68
C SER A 47 10.69 -4.68 -3.50
N LEU A 48 11.94 -4.25 -3.64
CA LEU A 48 12.67 -3.52 -2.60
C LEU A 48 12.06 -2.13 -2.38
N ALA A 49 11.70 -1.42 -3.45
CA ALA A 49 11.01 -0.14 -3.36
C ALA A 49 9.67 -0.27 -2.62
N LEU A 50 8.87 -1.30 -2.95
CA LEU A 50 7.60 -1.57 -2.27
C LEU A 50 7.82 -1.90 -0.79
N ALA A 51 8.79 -2.76 -0.48
CA ALA A 51 9.09 -3.13 0.90
C ALA A 51 9.52 -1.91 1.75
N LEU A 52 10.33 -1.02 1.19
CA LEU A 52 10.72 0.23 1.85
C LEU A 52 9.53 1.19 2.02
N CYS A 53 8.64 1.28 1.02
CA CYS A 53 7.45 2.11 1.11
C CYS A 53 6.53 1.62 2.25
N VAL A 54 6.23 0.32 2.28
CA VAL A 54 5.40 -0.29 3.33
C VAL A 54 6.05 -0.13 4.70
N LEU A 55 7.37 -0.26 4.81
CA LEU A 55 8.09 -0.02 6.06
C LEU A 55 7.86 1.40 6.58
N VAL A 56 7.94 2.40 5.70
CA VAL A 56 7.68 3.80 6.03
C VAL A 56 6.21 4.02 6.40
N GLU A 57 5.26 3.48 5.63
CA GLU A 57 3.83 3.61 5.90
C GLU A 57 3.44 3.00 7.26
N VAL A 58 3.90 1.80 7.55
CA VAL A 58 3.58 1.10 8.80
C VAL A 58 4.24 1.79 9.99
N THR A 59 5.50 2.22 9.87
CA THR A 59 6.17 2.92 10.98
C THR A 59 5.51 4.26 11.31
N ILE A 60 5.18 5.05 10.29
CA ILE A 60 4.47 6.32 10.47
C ILE A 60 3.05 6.08 10.99
N GLY A 61 2.31 5.15 10.39
CA GLY A 61 0.94 4.84 10.77
C GLY A 61 0.82 4.32 12.21
N ALA A 62 1.70 3.41 12.62
CA ALA A 62 1.75 2.91 13.99
C ALA A 62 2.12 4.02 15.00
N THR A 63 3.09 4.86 14.66
CA THR A 63 3.50 5.99 15.50
C THR A 63 2.36 6.99 15.68
N LEU A 64 1.69 7.38 14.59
CA LEU A 64 0.51 8.25 14.64
C LEU A 64 -0.62 7.62 15.45
N ALA A 65 -0.92 6.34 15.25
CA ALA A 65 -1.94 5.63 16.01
C ALA A 65 -1.68 5.65 17.52
N HIS A 66 -0.41 5.62 17.92
CA HIS A 66 0.00 5.74 19.32
C HIS A 66 -0.21 7.15 19.89
N TYR A 67 0.04 8.22 19.11
CA TYR A 67 -0.05 9.60 19.61
C TYR A 67 -1.47 10.18 19.61
N ILE A 68 -2.24 9.98 18.54
CA ILE A 68 -3.55 10.63 18.34
C ILE A 68 -4.75 9.68 18.49
N GLY A 69 -4.48 8.38 18.64
CA GLY A 69 -5.49 7.34 18.78
C GLY A 69 -6.17 6.95 17.46
N VAL A 70 -6.46 5.65 17.32
CA VAL A 70 -7.04 5.06 16.10
C VAL A 70 -8.40 5.70 15.73
N GLY A 71 -9.19 6.10 16.72
CA GLY A 71 -10.50 6.72 16.50
C GLY A 71 -10.43 8.07 15.77
N MET A 72 -9.41 8.89 16.06
CA MET A 72 -9.22 10.17 15.38
C MET A 72 -8.73 9.96 13.94
N ILE A 73 -7.81 9.01 13.73
CA ILE A 73 -7.31 8.62 12.40
C ILE A 73 -8.46 8.20 11.49
N ASN A 74 -9.38 7.36 11.98
CA ASN A 74 -10.52 6.91 11.18
C ASN A 74 -11.46 8.07 10.80
N ARG A 75 -11.71 9.02 11.70
CA ARG A 75 -12.54 10.21 11.40
C ARG A 75 -11.89 11.10 10.35
N ILE A 76 -10.59 11.35 10.48
CA ILE A 76 -9.83 12.18 9.53
C ILE A 76 -9.78 11.49 8.16
N SER A 77 -9.44 10.20 8.13
CA SER A 77 -9.37 9.42 6.88
C SER A 77 -10.71 9.40 6.16
N GLY A 78 -11.81 9.13 6.88
CA GLY A 78 -13.16 9.18 6.30
C GLY A 78 -13.52 10.57 5.75
N GLY A 79 -13.17 11.63 6.47
CA GLY A 79 -13.37 13.01 6.00
C GLY A 79 -12.59 13.31 4.72
N VAL A 80 -11.32 12.91 4.66
CA VAL A 80 -10.47 13.07 3.47
C VAL A 80 -11.04 12.28 2.28
N PHE A 81 -11.48 11.03 2.49
CA PHE A 81 -12.10 10.22 1.45
C PHE A 81 -13.39 10.85 0.90
N LEU A 82 -14.25 11.39 1.76
CA LEU A 82 -15.46 12.09 1.32
C LEU A 82 -15.14 13.34 0.51
N ILE A 83 -14.15 14.13 0.93
CA ILE A 83 -13.71 15.34 0.22
C ILE A 83 -13.15 14.97 -1.16
N ILE A 84 -12.26 13.98 -1.24
CA ILE A 84 -11.70 13.50 -2.51
C ILE A 84 -12.80 12.96 -3.41
N GLY A 85 -13.74 12.19 -2.86
CA GLY A 85 -14.89 11.65 -3.60
C GLY A 85 -15.78 12.75 -4.17
N LEU A 86 -16.09 13.79 -3.38
CA LEU A 86 -16.83 14.96 -3.86
C LEU A 86 -16.09 15.69 -4.99
N ILE A 87 -14.79 15.96 -4.80
CA ILE A 87 -13.97 16.61 -5.84
C ILE A 87 -13.96 15.80 -7.13
N GLY A 88 -13.84 14.47 -7.03
CA GLY A 88 -13.87 13.57 -8.19
C GLY A 88 -15.21 13.45 -8.90
N ILE A 89 -16.32 13.89 -8.29
CA ILE A 89 -17.64 13.98 -8.95
C ILE A 89 -17.79 15.29 -9.72
N PHE A 90 -17.25 16.39 -9.17
CA PHE A 90 -17.35 17.72 -9.77
C PHE A 90 -16.27 18.04 -10.80
N LYS A 91 -15.32 17.12 -11.00
CA LYS A 91 -14.24 17.22 -11.99
C LYS A 91 -14.25 16.00 -12.90
#